data_AF-A0A3M2LBB4-F1
#
_entry.id   AF-A0A3M2LBB4-F1
#
_cell.length_a   1.000
_cell.length_b   1.000
_cell.length_c   1.000
_cell.angle_alpha   90.00
_cell.angle_beta   90.00
_cell.angle_gamma   90.00
#
_symmetry.space_group_name_H-M   'P 1'
#
loop_
_entity.id
_entity.type
_entity.pdbx_description
1 polymer ?
#
loop_
_entity_poly.entity_id
_entity_poly.type
_entity_poly.pdbx_seq_one_letter_code
_entity_poly.pdbx_strand_id
1 'polypeptide(L)'
;MPSDGYDESDLDDEARAEALAKVVESWRIPPGAAMAQQIRANLLAVIGTGVGDAQLVADLAVGPLVMVVGRLEVALADAERRITALEQSGNPPDES
;
A
#
# COMPACT_ATOMS: atom_id res chain seq x y z
N MET A 1 46.76 -4.42 8.90
CA MET A 1 45.65 -3.47 8.99
C MET A 1 44.70 -3.81 7.85
N PRO A 2 43.51 -4.37 8.10
CA PRO A 2 42.52 -4.43 7.04
C PRO A 2 42.05 -3.00 6.76
N SER A 3 42.10 -2.60 5.50
CA SER A 3 41.49 -1.38 5.01
C SER A 3 39.99 -1.65 4.96
N ASP A 4 39.21 -1.08 5.88
CA ASP A 4 37.76 -1.01 5.75
C ASP A 4 37.44 -0.17 4.52
N GLY A 5 37.26 -0.85 3.38
CA GLY A 5 36.66 -0.27 2.19
C GLY A 5 35.16 -0.18 2.41
N TYR A 6 34.70 0.92 3.01
CA TYR A 6 33.34 1.37 2.75
C TYR A 6 33.32 1.82 1.29
N ASP A 7 32.62 1.08 0.45
CA ASP A 7 32.34 1.52 -0.92
C ASP A 7 31.34 2.67 -0.83
N GLU A 8 31.74 3.86 -1.29
CA GLU A 8 30.87 5.05 -1.28
C GLU A 8 29.57 4.80 -2.07
N SER A 9 29.54 3.79 -2.95
CA SER A 9 28.35 3.36 -3.70
C SER A 9 27.21 2.82 -2.81
N ASP A 10 27.52 2.15 -1.70
CA ASP A 10 26.52 1.61 -0.78
C ASP A 10 25.78 2.71 -0.02
N LEU A 11 26.46 3.84 0.25
CA LEU A 11 25.87 5.00 0.94
C LEU A 11 24.82 5.71 0.06
N ASP A 12 25.05 5.75 -1.25
CA ASP A 12 24.12 6.35 -2.21
C ASP A 12 22.85 5.51 -2.36
N ASP A 13 22.98 4.17 -2.34
CA ASP A 13 21.84 3.26 -2.41
C ASP A 13 21.00 3.25 -1.13
N GLU A 14 21.63 3.33 0.05
CA GLU A 14 20.92 3.44 1.32
C GLU A 14 20.15 4.76 1.44
N ALA A 15 20.76 5.88 1.06
CA ALA A 15 20.09 7.18 1.03
C ALA A 15 18.91 7.22 0.04
N ARG A 16 19.05 6.56 -1.12
CA ARG A 16 18.00 6.43 -2.12
C ARG A 16 16.84 5.56 -1.61
N ALA A 17 17.15 4.46 -0.93
CA ALA A 17 16.15 3.61 -0.30
C ALA A 17 15.36 4.37 0.80
N GLU A 18 16.05 5.16 1.63
CA GLU A 18 15.40 5.97 2.67
C GLU A 18 14.46 7.04 2.07
N ALA A 19 14.92 7.72 1.01
CA ALA A 19 14.10 8.70 0.29
C ALA A 19 12.83 8.06 -0.30
N LEU A 20 12.95 6.85 -0.86
CA LEU A 20 11.82 6.12 -1.40
C LEU A 20 10.84 5.66 -0.31
N ALA A 21 11.36 5.13 0.81
CA ALA A 21 10.54 4.74 1.95
C ALA A 21 9.67 5.90 2.44
N LYS A 22 10.25 7.12 2.54
CA LYS A 22 9.50 8.33 2.90
C LYS A 22 8.37 8.66 1.91
N VAL A 23 8.58 8.45 0.61
CA VAL A 23 7.53 8.64 -0.40
C VAL A 23 6.41 7.63 -0.21
N VAL A 24 6.72 6.34 -0.07
CA VAL A 24 5.74 5.27 0.15
C VAL A 24 5.00 5.45 1.47
N GLU A 25 5.67 5.95 2.50
CA GLU A 25 5.06 6.29 3.78
C GLU A 25 4.07 7.45 3.69
N SER A 26 4.32 8.42 2.81
CA SER A 26 3.46 9.59 2.64
C SER A 26 2.11 9.29 1.96
N TRP A 27 1.94 8.09 1.39
CA TRP A 27 0.72 7.73 0.67
C TRP A 27 -0.49 7.72 1.60
N ARG A 28 -1.45 8.60 1.30
CA ARG A 28 -2.73 8.69 2.03
C ARG A 28 -3.68 7.60 1.56
N ILE A 29 -3.56 6.42 2.17
CA ILE A 29 -4.44 5.28 1.92
C ILE A 29 -5.72 5.44 2.77
N PRO A 30 -6.92 5.29 2.17
CA PRO A 30 -8.17 5.36 2.92
C PRO A 30 -8.23 4.34 4.09
N PRO A 31 -8.85 4.69 5.22
CA PRO A 31 -9.12 3.71 6.27
C PRO A 31 -10.08 2.63 5.75
N GLY A 32 -9.83 1.36 6.11
CA GLY A 32 -10.62 0.21 5.65
C GLY A 32 -10.16 -0.42 4.32
N ALA A 33 -9.18 0.18 3.64
CA ALA A 33 -8.56 -0.36 2.42
C ALA A 33 -7.47 -1.40 2.75
N ALA A 34 -7.86 -2.62 3.11
CA ALA A 34 -6.96 -3.64 3.63
C ALA A 34 -5.85 -4.05 2.65
N MET A 35 -6.20 -4.28 1.38
CA MET A 35 -5.24 -4.66 0.34
C MET A 35 -4.28 -3.51 0.04
N ALA A 36 -4.78 -2.27 -0.08
CA ALA A 36 -3.92 -1.12 -0.30
C ALA A 36 -2.90 -0.93 0.84
N GLN A 37 -3.34 -1.12 2.09
CA GLN A 37 -2.44 -1.09 3.25
C GLN A 37 -1.40 -2.22 3.20
N GLN A 38 -1.80 -3.44 2.84
CA GLN A 38 -0.90 -4.56 2.71
C GLN A 38 0.15 -4.33 1.61
N ILE A 39 -0.25 -3.78 0.47
CA ILE A 39 0.67 -3.45 -0.62
C ILE A 39 1.70 -2.42 -0.16
N ARG A 40 1.28 -1.36 0.53
CA ARG A 40 2.20 -0.36 1.10
C ARG A 40 3.19 -0.99 2.09
N ALA A 41 2.71 -1.87 2.98
CA ALA A 41 3.57 -2.56 3.94
C ALA A 41 4.60 -3.47 3.25
N ASN A 42 4.18 -4.21 2.22
CA ASN A 42 5.08 -5.08 1.46
C ASN A 42 6.15 -4.28 0.70
N LEU A 43 5.78 -3.12 0.13
CA LEU A 43 6.74 -2.24 -0.54
C LEU A 43 7.78 -1.70 0.44
N LEU A 44 7.37 -1.26 1.63
CA LEU A 44 8.31 -0.80 2.67
C LEU A 44 9.25 -1.92 3.14
N ALA A 45 8.74 -3.13 3.29
CA ALA A 45 9.55 -4.29 3.64
C ALA A 45 10.61 -4.61 2.57
N VAL A 46 10.24 -4.52 1.29
CA VAL A 46 11.16 -4.76 0.16
C VAL A 46 12.20 -3.64 0.03
N ILE A 47 11.84 -2.38 0.26
CA ILE A 47 12.78 -1.27 0.27
C ILE A 47 13.83 -1.47 1.38
N GLY A 48 13.40 -1.93 2.56
CA GLY A 48 14.29 -2.15 3.70
C GLY A 48 15.26 -3.33 3.56
N THR A 49 15.10 -4.22 2.58
CA THR A 49 16.05 -5.33 2.35
C THR A 49 17.15 -4.98 1.36
N GLY A 50 17.10 -3.82 0.70
CA GLY A 50 18.00 -3.46 -0.40
C GLY A 50 17.82 -4.34 -1.66
N VAL A 51 16.87 -5.27 -1.66
CA VAL A 51 16.58 -6.17 -2.79
C VAL A 51 15.46 -5.57 -3.61
N GLY A 52 15.81 -4.60 -4.44
CA GLY A 52 14.90 -4.01 -5.41
C GLY A 52 15.50 -2.72 -5.95
N ASP A 53 15.47 -2.55 -7.26
CA ASP A 53 15.83 -1.27 -7.86
C ASP A 53 14.80 -0.23 -7.38
N ALA A 54 15.15 0.52 -6.34
CA ALA A 54 14.32 1.55 -5.72
C ALA A 54 13.80 2.54 -6.77
N GLN A 55 14.56 2.73 -7.84
CA GLN A 55 14.17 3.52 -8.99
C GLN A 55 12.92 2.97 -9.68
N LEU A 56 12.77 1.65 -9.80
CA LEU A 56 11.66 1.00 -10.49
C LEU A 56 10.32 1.18 -9.78
N VAL A 57 10.31 1.24 -8.45
CA VAL A 57 9.10 1.52 -7.64
C VAL A 57 8.73 3.01 -7.70
N ALA A 58 9.72 3.89 -7.83
CA ALA A 58 9.51 5.34 -7.97
C ALA A 58 9.03 5.73 -9.38
N ASP A 59 9.62 5.13 -10.40
CA ASP A 59 9.30 5.37 -11.82
C ASP A 59 7.94 4.77 -12.20
N LEU A 60 7.52 3.72 -11.50
CA LEU A 60 6.20 3.13 -11.64
C LEU A 60 5.22 3.92 -10.76
N ALA A 61 4.10 4.38 -11.32
CA ALA A 61 3.05 5.13 -10.62
C ALA A 61 2.24 4.26 -9.61
N VAL A 62 2.93 3.45 -8.79
CA VAL A 62 2.38 2.49 -7.85
C VAL A 62 1.59 3.19 -6.75
N GLY A 63 2.05 4.36 -6.29
CA GLY A 63 1.32 5.16 -5.29
C GLY A 63 -0.10 5.52 -5.74
N PRO A 64 -0.27 6.17 -6.91
CA PRO A 64 -1.58 6.39 -7.52
C PRO A 64 -2.44 5.13 -7.64
N LEU A 65 -1.87 4.00 -8.06
CA LEU A 65 -2.60 2.74 -8.19
C LEU A 65 -3.07 2.21 -6.83
N VAL A 66 -2.21 2.21 -5.82
CA VAL A 66 -2.54 1.80 -4.44
C VAL A 66 -3.64 2.68 -3.85
N MET A 67 -3.61 3.99 -4.13
CA MET A 67 -4.69 4.89 -3.73
C MET A 67 -6.01 4.61 -4.46
N VAL A 68 -5.98 4.29 -5.75
CA VAL A 68 -7.19 3.90 -6.52
C VAL A 68 -7.77 2.60 -5.96
N VAL A 69 -6.93 1.59 -5.74
CA VAL A 69 -7.33 0.32 -5.13
C VAL A 69 -8.00 0.56 -3.79
N GLY A 70 -7.40 1.37 -2.91
CA GLY A 70 -8.00 1.61 -1.61
C GLY A 70 -9.34 2.34 -1.64
N ARG A 71 -9.56 3.23 -2.63
CA ARG A 71 -10.89 3.84 -2.84
C ARG A 71 -11.92 2.82 -3.31
N LEU A 72 -11.52 1.88 -4.18
CA LEU A 72 -12.40 0.82 -4.65
C LEU A 72 -12.79 -0.14 -3.52
N GLU A 73 -11.84 -0.52 -2.66
CA GLU A 73 -12.12 -1.37 -1.50
C GLU A 73 -13.16 -0.74 -0.57
N VAL A 74 -13.00 0.54 -0.23
CA VAL A 74 -13.95 1.26 0.62
C VAL A 74 -15.31 1.40 -0.04
N ALA A 75 -15.35 1.72 -1.33
CA ALA A 75 -16.60 1.85 -2.08
C ALA A 75 -17.35 0.51 -2.20
N LEU A 76 -16.62 -0.59 -2.40
CA LEU A 76 -17.19 -1.94 -2.45
C LEU A 76 -17.80 -2.33 -1.10
N ALA A 77 -17.04 -2.16 -0.02
CA ALA A 77 -17.54 -2.44 1.33
C ALA A 77 -18.78 -1.60 1.68
N ASP A 78 -18.88 -0.37 1.18
CA ASP A 78 -20.07 0.45 1.35
C ASP A 78 -21.27 -0.04 0.53
N ALA A 79 -21.04 -0.42 -0.73
CA ALA A 79 -22.07 -0.99 -1.58
C ALA A 79 -22.65 -2.28 -0.99
N GLU A 80 -21.79 -3.17 -0.49
CA GLU A 80 -22.19 -4.41 0.17
C GLU A 80 -23.08 -4.15 1.40
N ARG A 81 -22.66 -3.23 2.29
CA ARG A 81 -23.48 -2.84 3.46
C ARG A 81 -24.86 -2.33 3.06
N ARG A 82 -24.94 -1.53 2.00
CA ARG A 82 -26.21 -0.99 1.50
C ARG A 82 -27.10 -2.07 0.90
N ILE A 83 -26.52 -3.01 0.16
CA ILE A 83 -27.26 -4.15 -0.41
C ILE A 83 -27.85 -5.00 0.72
N THR A 84 -27.05 -5.39 1.71
CA THR A 84 -27.54 -6.17 2.85
C THR A 84 -28.66 -5.46 3.61
N ALA A 85 -28.57 -4.15 3.82
CA ALA A 85 -29.63 -3.38 4.47
C ALA A 85 -30.92 -3.38 3.64
N LEU A 86 -30.82 -3.27 2.31
CA LEU A 86 -31.97 -3.33 1.41
C LEU A 86 -32.61 -4.72 1.42
N GLU A 87 -31.81 -5.79 1.36
CA GLU A 87 -32.29 -7.18 1.41
C GLU A 87 -33.03 -7.47 2.72
N GLN A 88 -32.53 -6.97 3.85
CA GLN A 88 -33.19 -7.12 5.15
C GLN A 88 -34.50 -6.32 5.25
N SER A 89 -34.58 -5.15 4.61
CA SER A 89 -35.81 -4.34 4.59
C SER A 89 -36.88 -4.86 3.63
N GLY A 90 -36.47 -5.60 2.59
CA GLY A 90 -37.35 -6.16 1.56
C GLY A 90 -37.92 -7.54 1.89
N ASN A 91 -37.45 -8.19 2.96
CA ASN A 91 -37.94 -9.48 3.43
C ASN A 91 -38.74 -9.29 4.74
N PRO A 92 -40.05 -8.99 4.68
CA PRO A 92 -40.87 -8.98 5.89
C PRO A 92 -40.82 -10.37 6.55
N PRO A 93 -40.85 -10.45 7.90
CA PRO A 93 -40.98 -11.75 8.56
C PRO A 93 -42.24 -12.43 8.04
N ASP A 94 -42.07 -13.65 7.51
CA ASP A 94 -43.16 -14.49 7.05
C ASP A 94 -44.12 -14.71 8.24
N GLU A 95 -45.27 -14.04 8.21
CA GLU A 95 -46.33 -14.21 9.21
C GLU A 95 -47.01 -15.57 8.94
N SER A 96 -46.42 -16.64 9.49
CA SER A 96 -47.03 -17.97 9.61
C SER A 96 -47.69 -18.17 10.98
#